data_AF-A0A821JNN4-F1
#
_entry.id   AF-A0A821JNN4-F1
#
_cell.length_a   1.000
_cell.length_b   1.000
_cell.length_c   1.000
_cell.angle_alpha   90.00
_cell.angle_beta   90.00
_cell.angle_gamma   90.00
#
_symmetry.space_group_name_H-M   'P 1'
#
loop_
_entity.id
_entity.type
_entity.pdbx_description
1 polymer ?
#
loop_
_entity_poly.entity_id
_entity_poly.type
_entity_poly.pdbx_seq_one_letter_code
_entity_poly.pdbx_strand_id
1 'polypeptide(L)' 'ILPSMNYRIRWIAANETNKEKNLITSYNESNVILDNLIPFTFYKIMINIFNINGDGPIREADLVRTNEDGMNI' A
#
# COMPACT_ATOMS: atom_id res chain seq x y z
N ILE A 1 5.83 -4.00 -28.29
CA ILE A 1 5.62 -4.55 -26.92
C ILE A 1 4.90 -3.46 -26.14
N LEU A 2 3.67 -3.71 -25.67
CA LEU A 2 2.99 -2.75 -24.80
C LEU A 2 3.83 -2.57 -23.52
N PRO A 3 4.06 -1.35 -23.03
CA PRO A 3 4.80 -1.16 -21.79
C PRO A 3 4.09 -1.92 -20.67
N SER A 4 4.83 -2.74 -19.93
CA SER A 4 4.32 -3.44 -18.76
C SER A 4 3.90 -2.40 -17.72
N MET A 5 2.61 -2.10 -17.64
CA MET A 5 2.06 -1.19 -16.64
C MET A 5 1.87 -1.96 -15.35
N ASN A 6 2.30 -1.38 -14.24
CA ASN A 6 2.13 -1.98 -12.92
C ASN A 6 1.69 -0.90 -11.94
N TYR A 7 1.05 -1.31 -10.86
CA TYR A 7 0.80 -0.46 -9.71
C TYR A 7 1.88 -0.69 -8.65
N ARG A 8 2.37 0.41 -8.07
CA ARG A 8 3.16 0.41 -6.85
C ARG A 8 2.28 0.89 -5.72
N ILE A 9 2.05 0.03 -4.73
CA ILE A 9 1.34 0.35 -3.49
C ILE A 9 2.40 0.55 -2.42
N ARG A 10 2.36 1.69 -1.73
CA ARG A 10 3.21 2.01 -0.59
C ARG A 10 2.33 2.23 0.63
N TRP A 11 2.79 1.81 1.80
CA TRP A 11 2.10 2.10 3.05
C TRP A 11 3.09 2.36 4.17
N ILE A 12 2.69 3.25 5.06
CA ILE A 12 3.49 3.64 6.21
C ILE A 12 2.62 3.73 7.45
N ALA A 13 3.12 3.13 8.53
CA ALA A 13 2.43 3.14 9.82
C ALA A 13 2.60 4.51 10.48
N ALA A 14 1.54 5.06 11.06
CA ALA A 14 1.57 6.37 11.70
C ALA A 14 2.54 6.43 12.90
N ASN A 15 2.80 5.31 13.56
CA ASN A 15 3.77 5.17 14.66
C ASN A 15 5.19 4.82 14.19
N GLU A 16 5.39 4.48 12.92
CA GLU A 16 6.70 4.12 12.34
C GLU A 16 6.93 4.84 11.00
N THR A 17 6.90 6.18 11.03
CA THR A 17 6.99 7.03 9.82
C THR A 17 8.30 6.95 9.04
N ASN A 18 9.26 6.14 9.48
CA ASN A 18 10.51 5.87 8.77
C ASN A 18 10.56 4.46 8.16
N LYS A 19 9.47 3.68 8.27
CA LYS A 19 9.38 2.30 7.79
C LYS A 19 8.30 2.15 6.72
N GLU A 20 8.48 2.84 5.60
CA GLU A 20 7.63 2.63 4.42
C GLU A 20 7.82 1.21 3.88
N LYS A 21 6.72 0.53 3.62
CA LYS A 21 6.67 -0.76 2.92
C LYS A 21 6.06 -0.56 1.53
N ASN A 22 6.39 -1.44 0.59
CA ASN A 22 5.81 -1.39 -0.75
C ASN A 22 5.52 -2.79 -1.33
N LEU A 23 4.60 -2.81 -2.29
CA LEU A 23 4.19 -3.97 -3.06
C LEU A 23 3.94 -3.56 -4.51
N ILE A 24 4.35 -4.40 -5.45
CA ILE A 24 4.10 -4.22 -6.88
C ILE A 24 3.06 -5.24 -7.31
N THR A 25 2.02 -4.77 -8.00
CA THR A 25 1.01 -5.64 -8.61
C THR A 25 0.78 -5.26 -10.07
N SER A 26 0.28 -6.21 -10.85
CA SER A 26 -0.01 -5.99 -12.26
C SER A 26 -1.19 -5.04 -12.43
N TYR A 27 -1.23 -4.28 -13.54
CA TYR A 27 -2.30 -3.32 -13.81
C TYR A 27 -3.71 -3.93 -13.95
N ASN A 28 -3.79 -5.24 -14.21
CA ASN A 28 -5.05 -5.97 -14.34
C ASN A 28 -5.60 -6.48 -12.99
N GLU A 29 -4.84 -6.33 -11.91
CA GLU A 29 -5.28 -6.67 -10.56
C GLU A 29 -6.09 -5.52 -9.97
N SER A 30 -7.33 -5.81 -9.58
CA SER A 30 -8.25 -4.81 -9.00
C SER A 30 -8.20 -4.75 -7.47
N ASN A 31 -7.55 -5.73 -6.83
CA ASN A 31 -7.49 -5.87 -5.38
C ASN A 31 -6.11 -6.36 -4.93
N VAL A 32 -5.73 -6.01 -3.71
CA VAL A 32 -4.49 -6.46 -3.11
C VAL A 32 -4.65 -6.58 -1.60
N ILE A 33 -3.98 -7.56 -1.00
CA ILE A 33 -3.99 -7.78 0.45
C ILE A 33 -2.69 -7.24 1.01
N LEU A 34 -2.78 -6.32 1.97
CA LEU A 34 -1.66 -5.88 2.79
C LEU A 34 -1.70 -6.67 4.10
N ASP A 35 -0.74 -7.57 4.30
CA ASP A 35 -0.65 -8.42 5.49
C ASP A 35 0.44 -7.95 6.45
N ASN A 36 0.58 -8.65 7.59
CA ASN A 36 1.62 -8.39 8.59
C ASN A 36 1.69 -6.90 9.00
N LEU A 37 0.51 -6.30 9.17
CA LEU A 37 0.32 -4.94 9.64
C LEU A 37 0.32 -4.93 11.18
N ILE A 38 0.76 -3.81 11.75
CA ILE A 38 0.74 -3.61 13.19
C ILE A 38 -0.73 -3.47 13.61
N PRO A 39 -1.18 -4.21 14.63
CA PRO A 39 -2.53 -4.06 15.17
C PRO A 39 -2.77 -2.64 15.70
N PHE A 40 -4.03 -2.22 15.73
CA PHE A 40 -4.48 -0.92 16.23
C PHE A 40 -3.68 0.29 15.71
N THR A 41 -3.26 0.25 14.45
CA THR A 41 -2.35 1.24 13.88
C THR A 41 -2.95 1.88 12.62
N PHE A 42 -2.90 3.21 12.57
CA PHE A 42 -3.31 3.95 11.39
C PHE A 42 -2.24 3.85 10.29
N TYR A 43 -2.69 3.71 9.05
CA TYR A 43 -1.83 3.63 7.88
C TYR A 43 -2.16 4.71 6.88
N LYS A 44 -1.12 5.39 6.38
CA LYS A 44 -1.19 6.15 5.14
C LYS A 44 -0.85 5.21 3.99
N ILE A 45 -1.78 5.04 3.06
CA ILE A 45 -1.63 4.17 1.88
C ILE A 45 -1.58 5.05 0.63
N MET A 46 -0.61 4.77 -0.25
CA MET A 46 -0.36 5.50 -1.47
C MET A 46 -0.26 4.54 -2.65
N ILE A 47 -0.84 4.89 -3.79
CA ILE A 47 -0.77 4.09 -5.01
C ILE A 47 -0.36 4.98 -6.19
N ASN A 48 0.49 4.46 -7.06
CA ASN A 48 0.72 5.05 -8.38
C ASN A 48 0.92 3.96 -9.43
N ILE A 49 0.52 4.25 -10.66
CA ILE A 49 0.89 3.44 -11.83
C ILE A 49 2.33 3.78 -12.22
N PHE A 50 3.08 2.83 -12.77
CA PHE A 50 4.41 3.07 -13.32
C PHE A 50 4.72 2.13 -14.49
N ASN A 51 5.61 2.57 -15.37
CA ASN A 51 6.17 1.77 -16.46
C ASN A 51 7.61 2.21 -16.78
N ILE A 52 8.17 1.70 -17.88
CA ILE A 52 9.54 2.03 -18.32
C ILE A 52 9.78 3.53 -18.60
N ASN A 53 8.71 4.30 -18.84
CA ASN A 53 8.78 5.73 -19.11
C ASN A 53 8.62 6.57 -17.83
N GLY A 54 8.36 5.95 -16.68
CA GLY A 54 8.32 6.60 -15.39
C GLY A 54 7.09 6.29 -14.54
N ASP A 55 6.94 7.07 -13.48
CA ASP A 55 5.84 7.00 -12.53
C ASP A 55 4.70 7.94 -12.95
N GLY A 56 3.47 7.43 -12.91
CA GLY A 56 2.25 8.25 -12.95
C GLY A 56 1.98 8.93 -11.60
N PRO A 57 0.88 9.70 -11.51
CA PRO A 57 0.54 10.45 -10.31
C PRO A 57 0.29 9.53 -9.11
N ILE A 58 0.70 10.00 -7.93
CA ILE A 58 0.42 9.36 -6.65
C ILE A 58 -1.01 9.71 -6.22
N ARG A 59 -1.76 8.72 -5.76
CA ARG A 59 -3.05 8.87 -5.09
C ARG A 59 -2.93 8.32 -3.67
N GLU A 60 -3.50 9.04 -2.72
CA GLU A 60 -3.59 8.60 -1.32
C GLU A 60 -4.97 7.98 -1.09
N ALA A 61 -5.03 6.90 -0.32
CA ALA A 61 -6.28 6.32 0.13
C ALA A 61 -6.81 7.07 1.36
N ASP A 62 -8.06 6.80 1.72
CA ASP A 62 -8.61 7.24 3.00
C ASP A 62 -7.78 6.68 4.17
N LEU A 63 -7.73 7.43 5.27
CA LEU A 63 -7.03 7.00 6.47
C LEU A 63 -7.73 5.78 7.08
N VAL A 64 -7.04 4.65 7.09
CA VAL A 64 -7.55 3.38 7.63
C VAL A 64 -6.75 2.94 8.84
N ARG A 65 -7.38 2.17 9.73
CA ARG A 65 -6.76 1.58 10.92
C ARG A 65 -6.99 0.08 10.93
N THR A 66 -5.97 -0.68 11.31
CA THR A 66 -6.13 -2.09 11.64
C THR A 66 -6.99 -2.26 12.91
N ASN A 67 -7.64 -3.41 13.03
CA ASN A 67 -8.30 -3.78 14.28
C ASN A 67 -7.28 -3.94 15.40
N GLU A 68 -7.76 -3.88 16.65
CA GLU A 68 -6.97 -4.33 17.79
C GLU A 68 -6.64 -5.82 17.63
N ASP A 69 -5.47 -6.23 18.12
CA ASP A 69 -5.23 -7.66 18.31
C ASP A 69 -6.24 -8.12 19.35
N GLY A 70 -7.06 -9.12 18.99
CA GLY A 70 -7.95 -9.73 19.96
C GLY A 70 -7.09 -10.21 21.13
N MET A 71 -7.21 -9.55 22.29
CA MET A 71 -6.72 -10.14 23.53
C MET A 71 -7.44 -11.48 23.67
N ASN A 72 -6.72 -12.58 23.47
CA ASN A 72 -7.14 -13.88 23.96
C ASN A 72 -7.06 -13.81 25.49
N ILE A 73 -8.10 -13.23 26.11
CA ILE A 73 -8.41 -13.39 27.53
C ILE A 73 -9.03 -14.75 27.77
#